data_AF-A0A428YPI5-F1
#
_entry.id   AF-A0A428YPI5-F1
#
_cell.length_a   1.000
_cell.length_b   1.000
_cell.length_c   1.000
_cell.angle_alpha   90.00
_cell.angle_beta   90.00
_cell.angle_gamma   90.00
#
_symmetry.space_group_name_H-M   'P 1'
#
loop_
_entity.id
_entity.type
_entity.pdbx_description
1 polymer ?
#
loop_
_entity_poly.entity_id
_entity_poly.type
_entity_poly.pdbx_seq_one_letter_code
_entity_poly.pdbx_strand_id
1 'polypeptide(L)'
;MGGTLPGAQPAVGGARPADVLASWAQQTGTQAGIPVVAVQAYGYAELVVGRTTPSCHLTWTTIAAIAKVESSHGSANGAVLNVDGSVAPPIFGLPLDGKGGRQEIRDTDQGALDGDSQFDRAIGPLQFIPQTWTAISVGNGVDADNNGVSDPNDIDDASLAAAKYLCQGGRDLAKPDAWWEAILSYNAVRPYAQKVFDAANDYGQRSRV
;
A
#
# COMPACT_ATOMS: atom_id res chain seq x y z
N MET A 1 5.80 -4.21 -20.74
CA MET A 1 6.92 -3.28 -20.92
C MET A 1 6.62 -2.05 -20.06
N GLY A 2 7.14 -2.05 -18.84
CA GLY A 2 6.93 -0.97 -17.87
C GLY A 2 7.92 0.15 -18.11
N GLY A 3 7.48 1.40 -17.95
CA GLY A 3 8.34 2.57 -18.06
C GLY A 3 9.41 2.56 -16.95
N THR A 4 10.66 2.74 -17.34
CA THR A 4 11.81 2.83 -16.43
C THR A 4 11.73 4.06 -15.53
N LEU A 5 11.83 3.86 -14.22
CA LEU A 5 11.91 4.92 -13.22
C LEU A 5 13.25 5.69 -13.33
N PRO A 6 13.26 7.03 -13.25
CA PRO A 6 14.50 7.82 -13.27
C PRO A 6 15.30 7.67 -11.97
N GLY A 7 16.62 7.90 -12.04
CA GLY A 7 17.54 7.78 -10.91
C GLY A 7 17.32 8.87 -9.84
N ALA A 8 17.21 8.45 -8.57
CA ALA A 8 16.98 9.32 -7.43
C ALA A 8 18.22 10.19 -7.05
N GLN A 9 18.01 11.49 -6.82
CA GLN A 9 18.97 12.39 -6.17
C GLN A 9 18.67 12.49 -4.64
N PRO A 10 19.65 12.82 -3.78
CA PRO A 10 19.45 12.80 -2.32
C PRO A 10 18.54 13.96 -1.86
N ALA A 11 17.58 13.67 -0.98
CA ALA A 11 16.71 14.66 -0.36
C ALA A 11 17.42 15.40 0.80
N VAL A 12 17.15 16.70 0.94
CA VAL A 12 17.54 17.53 2.09
C VAL A 12 16.54 17.29 3.23
N GLY A 13 17.01 17.18 4.47
CA GLY A 13 16.20 16.76 5.62
C GLY A 13 14.89 17.52 5.79
N GLY A 14 13.80 16.78 6.06
CA GLY A 14 12.42 17.28 6.18
C GLY A 14 11.53 16.99 4.96
N ALA A 15 12.09 16.47 3.86
CA ALA A 15 11.35 16.00 2.70
C ALA A 15 11.23 14.47 2.70
N ARG A 16 10.09 13.96 2.26
CA ARG A 16 9.85 12.52 2.18
C ARG A 16 10.78 11.94 1.13
N PRO A 17 11.39 10.76 1.34
CA PRO A 17 12.18 10.09 0.31
C PRO A 17 11.45 9.94 -1.03
N ALA A 18 10.12 9.77 -1.01
CA ALA A 18 9.28 9.68 -2.21
C ALA A 18 9.22 11.00 -3.02
N ASP A 19 9.70 12.12 -2.50
CA ASP A 19 9.71 13.43 -3.19
C ASP A 19 10.69 13.47 -4.37
N VAL A 20 11.68 12.57 -4.40
CA VAL A 20 12.56 12.38 -5.57
C VAL A 20 11.80 11.94 -6.82
N LEU A 21 10.58 11.43 -6.66
CA LEU A 21 9.70 10.96 -7.73
C LEU A 21 8.67 12.00 -8.19
N ALA A 22 8.68 13.23 -7.65
CA ALA A 22 7.62 14.21 -7.85
C ALA A 22 7.29 14.48 -9.33
N SER A 23 8.28 14.65 -10.20
CA SER A 23 8.03 14.92 -11.62
C SER A 23 7.39 13.74 -12.35
N TRP A 24 7.85 12.52 -12.07
CA TRP A 24 7.24 11.30 -12.61
C TRP A 24 5.82 11.11 -12.08
N ALA A 25 5.63 11.25 -10.77
CA ALA A 25 4.34 11.08 -10.12
C ALA A 25 3.32 12.13 -10.57
N GLN A 26 3.74 13.37 -10.85
CA GLN A 26 2.87 14.40 -11.41
C GLN A 26 2.29 13.98 -12.77
N GLN A 27 3.15 13.52 -13.68
CA GLN A 27 2.73 13.06 -15.00
C GLN A 27 1.86 11.80 -14.90
N THR A 28 2.38 10.76 -14.22
CA THR A 28 1.72 9.46 -14.07
C THR A 28 0.41 9.57 -13.30
N GLY A 29 0.37 10.31 -12.20
CA GLY A 29 -0.83 10.54 -11.39
C GLY A 29 -1.92 11.28 -12.17
N THR A 30 -1.55 12.29 -12.97
CA THR A 30 -2.50 12.99 -13.84
C THR A 30 -3.13 12.04 -14.86
N GLN A 31 -2.32 11.20 -15.51
CA GLN A 31 -2.83 10.24 -16.50
C GLN A 31 -3.66 9.11 -15.87
N ALA A 32 -3.23 8.61 -14.72
CA ALA A 32 -3.89 7.53 -13.98
C ALA A 32 -5.08 8.02 -13.14
N GLY A 33 -5.26 9.33 -12.96
CA GLY A 33 -6.29 9.88 -12.08
C GLY A 33 -6.08 9.51 -10.61
N ILE A 34 -4.83 9.44 -10.17
CA ILE A 34 -4.44 9.12 -8.79
C ILE A 34 -3.79 10.35 -8.16
N PRO A 35 -4.04 10.66 -6.87
CA PRO A 35 -3.32 11.72 -6.17
C PRO A 35 -1.80 11.58 -6.32
N VAL A 36 -1.11 12.68 -6.63
CA VAL A 36 0.34 12.69 -6.90
C VAL A 36 1.12 12.12 -5.71
N VAL A 37 0.77 12.56 -4.50
CA VAL A 37 1.38 12.09 -3.25
C VAL A 37 1.28 10.57 -3.06
N ALA A 38 0.18 9.96 -3.47
CA ALA A 38 0.00 8.51 -3.44
C ALA A 38 0.86 7.79 -4.48
N VAL A 39 0.95 8.34 -5.71
CA VAL A 39 1.81 7.76 -6.76
C VAL A 39 3.28 7.81 -6.35
N GLN A 40 3.72 8.88 -5.68
CA GLN A 40 5.06 8.96 -5.09
C GLN A 40 5.30 7.80 -4.11
N ALA A 41 4.37 7.58 -3.16
CA ALA A 41 4.46 6.49 -2.18
C ALA A 41 4.56 5.10 -2.84
N TYR A 42 3.67 4.82 -3.81
CA TYR A 42 3.67 3.52 -4.51
C TYR A 42 4.95 3.30 -5.32
N GLY A 43 5.43 4.33 -6.02
CA GLY A 43 6.66 4.25 -6.80
C GLY A 43 7.90 4.13 -5.93
N TYR A 44 7.92 4.82 -4.77
CA TYR A 44 9.01 4.70 -3.82
C TYR A 44 9.07 3.30 -3.21
N ALA A 45 7.92 2.73 -2.82
CA ALA A 45 7.84 1.36 -2.34
C ALA A 45 8.34 0.34 -3.39
N GLU A 46 7.99 0.51 -4.67
CA GLU A 46 8.55 -0.28 -5.78
C GLU A 46 10.07 -0.16 -5.85
N LEU A 47 10.62 1.06 -5.79
CA LEU A 47 12.07 1.27 -5.82
C LEU A 47 12.80 0.59 -4.67
N VAL A 48 12.24 0.66 -3.46
CA VAL A 48 12.84 0.04 -2.27
C VAL A 48 12.87 -1.48 -2.44
N VAL A 49 11.74 -2.12 -2.78
CA VAL A 49 11.73 -3.59 -2.93
C VAL A 49 12.46 -4.06 -4.18
N GLY A 50 12.53 -3.25 -5.24
CA GLY A 50 13.36 -3.55 -6.42
C GLY A 50 14.85 -3.62 -6.09
N ARG A 51 15.30 -2.96 -5.00
CA ARG A 51 16.68 -3.04 -4.50
C ARG A 51 16.89 -4.12 -3.45
N THR A 52 15.94 -4.29 -2.54
CA THR A 52 16.08 -5.23 -1.41
C THR A 52 15.63 -6.65 -1.74
N THR A 53 14.68 -6.80 -2.65
CA THR A 53 14.11 -8.08 -3.11
C THR A 53 13.92 -8.06 -4.65
N PRO A 54 14.99 -7.95 -5.44
CA PRO A 54 14.91 -7.76 -6.89
C PRO A 54 14.17 -8.87 -7.63
N SER A 55 14.18 -10.10 -7.12
CA SER A 55 13.45 -11.23 -7.71
C SER A 55 11.93 -11.13 -7.60
N CYS A 56 11.41 -10.18 -6.81
CA CYS A 56 9.98 -9.99 -6.61
C CYS A 56 9.28 -9.39 -7.83
N HIS A 57 9.94 -8.52 -8.58
CA HIS A 57 9.36 -7.82 -9.75
C HIS A 57 8.00 -7.14 -9.47
N LEU A 58 7.78 -6.65 -8.24
CA LEU A 58 6.61 -5.85 -7.90
C LEU A 58 6.59 -4.58 -8.76
N THR A 59 5.39 -4.12 -9.12
CA THR A 59 5.16 -2.86 -9.83
C THR A 59 4.21 -1.97 -9.02
N TRP A 60 4.41 -0.64 -9.08
CA TRP A 60 3.61 0.34 -8.33
C TRP A 60 2.11 0.22 -8.64
N THR A 61 1.73 -0.20 -9.85
CA THR A 61 0.33 -0.38 -10.25
C THR A 61 -0.37 -1.44 -9.43
N THR A 62 0.35 -2.44 -8.92
CA THR A 62 -0.18 -3.47 -8.02
C THR A 62 -0.55 -2.85 -6.67
N ILE A 63 0.35 -2.04 -6.09
CA ILE A 63 0.10 -1.34 -4.82
C ILE A 63 -1.04 -0.34 -4.98
N ALA A 64 -1.02 0.46 -6.06
CA ALA A 64 -2.07 1.40 -6.39
C ALA A 64 -3.44 0.72 -6.53
N ALA A 65 -3.50 -0.45 -7.15
CA ALA A 65 -4.73 -1.21 -7.30
C ALA A 65 -5.29 -1.70 -5.96
N ILE A 66 -4.43 -2.17 -5.05
CA ILE A 66 -4.83 -2.52 -3.68
C ILE A 66 -5.39 -1.28 -2.99
N ALA A 67 -4.63 -0.18 -2.93
CA ALA A 67 -5.06 1.05 -2.27
C ALA A 67 -6.37 1.63 -2.85
N LYS A 68 -6.61 1.47 -4.16
CA LYS A 68 -7.88 1.82 -4.81
C LYS A 68 -9.05 1.00 -4.24
N VAL A 69 -8.89 -0.33 -4.22
CA VAL A 69 -9.94 -1.27 -3.78
C VAL A 69 -10.21 -1.13 -2.29
N GLU A 70 -9.16 -0.91 -1.49
CA GLU A 70 -9.24 -0.82 -0.04
C GLU A 70 -9.87 0.50 0.44
N SER A 71 -9.41 1.64 -0.11
CA SER A 71 -9.74 2.94 0.47
C SER A 71 -9.88 4.07 -0.55
N SER A 72 -9.94 3.77 -1.85
CA SER A 72 -9.85 4.79 -2.90
C SER A 72 -8.64 5.71 -2.71
N HIS A 73 -7.46 5.11 -2.48
CA HIS A 73 -6.20 5.82 -2.24
C HIS A 73 -6.23 6.76 -1.01
N GLY A 74 -6.79 6.30 0.10
CA GLY A 74 -6.85 7.06 1.35
C GLY A 74 -7.97 8.10 1.42
N SER A 75 -9.03 7.96 0.60
CA SER A 75 -10.16 8.90 0.57
C SER A 75 -11.51 8.31 1.02
N ALA A 76 -11.52 7.04 1.44
CA ALA A 76 -12.71 6.39 1.95
C ALA A 76 -13.14 6.96 3.32
N ASN A 77 -14.43 6.78 3.65
CA ASN A 77 -15.00 7.17 4.95
C ASN A 77 -14.83 8.65 5.32
N GLY A 78 -14.72 9.53 4.32
CA GLY A 78 -14.52 10.97 4.52
C GLY A 78 -13.08 11.36 4.88
N ALA A 79 -12.14 10.42 4.79
CA ALA A 79 -10.73 10.70 4.95
C ALA A 79 -10.17 11.51 3.78
N VAL A 80 -9.11 12.25 4.08
CA VAL A 80 -8.34 13.05 3.13
C VAL A 80 -6.89 12.62 3.23
N LEU A 81 -6.30 12.35 2.06
CA LEU A 81 -4.87 12.16 1.92
C LEU A 81 -4.17 13.52 1.83
N ASN A 82 -3.33 13.81 2.82
CA ASN A 82 -2.59 15.06 2.93
C ASN A 82 -1.29 15.00 2.11
N VAL A 83 -0.70 16.18 1.90
CA VAL A 83 0.54 16.34 1.13
C VAL A 83 1.77 15.72 1.81
N ASP A 84 1.71 15.51 3.12
CA ASP A 84 2.76 14.85 3.89
C ASP A 84 2.66 13.31 3.84
N GLY A 85 1.59 12.73 3.28
CA GLY A 85 1.37 11.29 3.22
C GLY A 85 0.33 10.79 4.24
N SER A 86 0.03 11.60 5.26
CA SER A 86 -0.93 11.23 6.29
C SER A 86 -2.37 11.18 5.77
N VAL A 87 -3.15 10.22 6.27
CA VAL A 87 -4.58 10.08 5.96
C VAL A 87 -5.40 10.39 7.21
N ALA A 88 -6.29 11.39 7.12
CA ALA A 88 -7.09 11.84 8.25
C ALA A 88 -8.57 12.12 7.88
N PRO A 89 -9.54 11.74 8.74
CA PRO A 89 -9.38 10.87 9.91
C PRO A 89 -8.90 9.46 9.52
N PRO A 90 -8.41 8.66 10.48
CA PRO A 90 -8.05 7.25 10.25
C PRO A 90 -9.18 6.47 9.58
N ILE A 91 -8.80 5.58 8.66
CA ILE A 91 -9.75 4.72 7.96
C ILE A 91 -9.80 3.37 8.67
N PHE A 92 -10.90 3.12 9.37
CA PHE A 92 -11.18 1.81 9.94
C PHE A 92 -12.22 1.05 9.11
N GLY A 93 -11.88 -0.19 8.80
CA GLY A 93 -12.81 -1.18 8.31
C GLY A 93 -13.86 -1.54 9.37
N LEU A 94 -14.84 -2.32 8.94
CA LEU A 94 -15.81 -2.88 9.88
C LEU A 94 -15.14 -3.97 10.74
N PRO A 95 -15.65 -4.22 11.97
CA PRO A 95 -15.16 -5.32 12.81
C PRO A 95 -15.12 -6.66 12.07
N LEU A 96 -14.02 -7.39 12.24
CA LEU A 96 -13.86 -8.75 11.75
C LEU A 96 -14.53 -9.73 12.71
N ASP A 97 -15.86 -9.65 12.76
CA ASP A 97 -16.74 -10.39 13.67
C ASP A 97 -17.38 -11.64 13.04
N GLY A 98 -16.88 -12.08 11.88
CA GLY A 98 -17.45 -13.21 11.12
C GLY A 98 -18.77 -12.90 10.41
N LYS A 99 -19.38 -11.72 10.58
CA LYS A 99 -20.67 -11.39 9.95
C LYS A 99 -20.47 -10.84 8.54
N GLY A 100 -21.51 -11.01 7.70
CA GLY A 100 -21.51 -10.48 6.32
C GLY A 100 -20.44 -11.09 5.40
N GLY A 101 -19.91 -12.28 5.74
CA GLY A 101 -18.86 -12.94 4.97
C GLY A 101 -17.44 -12.44 5.25
N ARG A 102 -17.25 -11.57 6.25
CA ARG A 102 -15.93 -11.17 6.76
C ARG A 102 -15.32 -12.31 7.58
N GLN A 103 -13.99 -12.32 7.69
CA GLN A 103 -13.31 -13.22 8.62
C GLN A 103 -13.65 -12.87 10.07
N GLU A 104 -13.55 -13.85 10.97
CA GLU A 104 -13.57 -13.60 12.41
C GLU A 104 -12.12 -13.51 12.90
N ILE A 105 -11.70 -12.31 13.33
CA ILE A 105 -10.37 -12.06 13.91
C ILE A 105 -10.58 -11.31 15.22
N ARG A 106 -10.24 -11.97 16.34
CA ARG A 106 -10.27 -11.35 17.67
C ARG A 106 -9.15 -10.32 17.80
N ASP A 107 -9.37 -9.34 18.66
CA ASP A 107 -8.39 -8.31 19.02
C ASP A 107 -6.99 -8.92 19.25
N THR A 108 -5.98 -8.37 18.56
CA THR A 108 -4.59 -8.82 18.64
C THR A 108 -3.64 -7.80 19.28
N ASP A 109 -4.12 -6.59 19.56
CA ASP A 109 -3.28 -5.47 20.00
C ASP A 109 -3.87 -4.66 21.17
N GLN A 110 -4.95 -5.15 21.80
CA GLN A 110 -5.67 -4.48 22.88
C GLN A 110 -6.34 -3.18 22.43
N GLY A 111 -6.72 -3.09 21.15
CA GLY A 111 -7.32 -1.91 20.52
C GLY A 111 -6.34 -0.77 20.28
N ALA A 112 -5.04 -1.05 20.23
CA ALA A 112 -4.01 -0.02 20.13
C ALA A 112 -4.02 0.70 18.78
N LEU A 113 -4.27 -0.01 17.69
CA LEU A 113 -4.22 0.54 16.32
C LEU A 113 -5.60 0.94 15.78
N ASP A 114 -6.68 0.30 16.23
CA ASP A 114 -8.03 0.49 15.68
C ASP A 114 -9.10 0.89 16.69
N GLY A 115 -8.74 0.95 17.99
CA GLY A 115 -9.65 1.31 19.08
C GLY A 115 -10.68 0.25 19.44
N ASP A 116 -10.63 -0.97 18.90
CA ASP A 116 -11.59 -2.04 19.16
C ASP A 116 -10.96 -3.19 19.95
N SER A 117 -11.26 -3.25 21.25
CA SER A 117 -10.70 -4.28 22.13
C SER A 117 -11.46 -5.62 22.08
N GLN A 118 -12.29 -5.87 21.05
CA GLN A 118 -13.03 -7.12 20.88
C GLN A 118 -12.62 -7.85 19.60
N PHE A 119 -12.60 -7.15 18.48
CA PHE A 119 -12.27 -7.69 17.17
C PHE A 119 -11.42 -6.69 16.40
N ASP A 120 -10.37 -7.19 15.76
CA ASP A 120 -9.53 -6.38 14.88
C ASP A 120 -10.37 -5.82 13.72
N ARG A 121 -9.96 -4.64 13.26
CA ARG A 121 -10.45 -3.95 12.07
C ARG A 121 -9.30 -3.74 11.11
N ALA A 122 -9.62 -3.65 9.84
CA ALA A 122 -8.64 -3.21 8.86
C ALA A 122 -8.32 -1.70 9.05
N ILE A 123 -7.04 -1.33 9.02
CA ILE A 123 -6.55 0.02 9.35
C ILE A 123 -5.86 0.71 8.17
N GLY A 124 -6.08 2.02 8.03
CA GLY A 124 -5.35 2.89 7.13
C GLY A 124 -5.68 2.75 5.64
N PRO A 125 -4.98 3.49 4.75
CA PRO A 125 -5.25 3.52 3.31
C PRO A 125 -5.05 2.16 2.61
N LEU A 126 -4.28 1.24 3.19
CA LEU A 126 -4.09 -0.11 2.66
C LEU A 126 -4.74 -1.20 3.51
N GLN A 127 -5.57 -0.83 4.49
CA GLN A 127 -6.46 -1.75 5.21
C GLN A 127 -5.73 -2.97 5.81
N PHE A 128 -4.58 -2.74 6.46
CA PHE A 128 -3.85 -3.79 7.16
C PHE A 128 -4.65 -4.31 8.36
N ILE A 129 -4.44 -5.58 8.74
CA ILE A 129 -4.91 -6.10 10.03
C ILE A 129 -3.84 -5.81 11.10
N PRO A 130 -4.20 -5.41 12.34
CA PRO A 130 -3.26 -5.09 13.42
C PRO A 130 -2.13 -6.12 13.60
N GLN A 131 -2.46 -7.42 13.59
CA GLN A 131 -1.46 -8.48 13.67
C GLN A 131 -0.44 -8.43 12.51
N THR A 132 -0.91 -8.25 11.28
CA THR A 132 -0.05 -8.16 10.09
C THR A 132 0.81 -6.89 10.13
N TRP A 133 0.20 -5.76 10.50
CA TRP A 133 0.91 -4.49 10.66
C TRP A 133 2.04 -4.60 11.68
N THR A 134 1.75 -5.16 12.85
CA THR A 134 2.73 -5.36 13.92
C THR A 134 3.88 -6.24 13.47
N ALA A 135 3.59 -7.31 12.73
CA ALA A 135 4.62 -8.22 12.23
C ALA A 135 5.54 -7.57 11.18
N ILE A 136 5.01 -6.69 10.32
CA ILE A 136 5.77 -6.12 9.22
C ILE A 136 6.49 -4.81 9.57
N SER A 137 6.00 -4.08 10.58
CA SER A 137 6.56 -2.80 11.05
C SER A 137 7.64 -2.95 12.13
N VAL A 138 7.98 -4.19 12.53
CA VAL A 138 9.00 -4.48 13.56
C VAL A 138 10.26 -3.64 13.36
N GLY A 139 10.71 -2.98 14.43
CA GLY A 139 11.92 -2.17 14.43
C GLY A 139 11.83 -0.92 13.57
N ASN A 140 10.62 -0.37 13.38
CA ASN A 140 10.35 0.75 12.49
C ASN A 140 10.67 0.43 11.02
N GLY A 141 10.50 -0.83 10.64
CA GLY A 141 10.99 -1.35 9.37
C GLY A 141 10.26 -0.81 8.14
N VAL A 142 9.15 -0.10 8.30
CA VAL A 142 8.36 0.43 7.17
C VAL A 142 8.18 1.94 7.21
N ASP A 143 8.90 2.66 8.08
CA ASP A 143 9.00 4.12 8.06
C ASP A 143 9.65 4.58 6.76
N ALA A 144 8.81 5.01 5.82
CA ALA A 144 9.14 5.32 4.44
C ALA A 144 9.21 6.83 4.19
N ASP A 145 8.67 7.65 5.08
CA ASP A 145 8.82 9.11 5.09
C ASP A 145 10.03 9.59 5.94
N ASN A 146 10.65 8.68 6.71
CA ASN A 146 11.76 8.89 7.64
C ASN A 146 11.43 9.82 8.81
N ASN A 147 10.20 9.82 9.30
CA ASN A 147 9.78 10.63 10.44
C ASN A 147 10.09 9.98 11.81
N GLY A 148 10.55 8.73 11.82
CA GLY A 148 10.89 7.96 13.02
C GLY A 148 9.80 7.02 13.51
N VAL A 149 8.65 6.94 12.83
CA VAL A 149 7.48 6.15 13.23
C VAL A 149 6.87 5.47 12.00
N SER A 150 6.62 4.16 12.11
CA SER A 150 5.83 3.41 11.15
C SER A 150 4.35 3.59 11.50
N ASP A 151 3.63 4.40 10.75
CA ASP A 151 2.20 4.71 10.95
C ASP A 151 1.32 4.04 9.87
N PRO A 152 0.37 3.16 10.23
CA PRO A 152 -0.51 2.55 9.24
C PRO A 152 -1.41 3.54 8.52
N ASN A 153 -1.60 4.76 9.04
CA ASN A 153 -2.36 5.84 8.43
C ASN A 153 -1.50 6.77 7.56
N ASP A 154 -0.19 6.54 7.47
CA ASP A 154 0.66 7.18 6.49
C ASP A 154 0.75 6.33 5.22
N ILE A 155 0.48 6.92 4.06
CA ILE A 155 0.43 6.18 2.81
C ILE A 155 1.81 5.74 2.32
N ASP A 156 2.89 6.42 2.66
CA ASP A 156 4.26 6.01 2.32
C ASP A 156 4.61 4.73 3.08
N ASP A 157 4.33 4.72 4.39
CA ASP A 157 4.59 3.57 5.26
C ASP A 157 3.72 2.37 4.88
N ALA A 158 2.43 2.61 4.71
CA ALA A 158 1.48 1.58 4.30
C ALA A 158 1.83 1.00 2.92
N SER A 159 2.34 1.82 1.99
CA SER A 159 2.81 1.35 0.68
C SER A 159 4.05 0.48 0.80
N LEU A 160 5.03 0.87 1.61
CA LEU A 160 6.24 0.07 1.84
C LEU A 160 5.92 -1.24 2.55
N ALA A 161 5.01 -1.21 3.53
CA ALA A 161 4.49 -2.41 4.19
C ALA A 161 3.83 -3.36 3.18
N ALA A 162 2.96 -2.86 2.31
CA ALA A 162 2.30 -3.69 1.29
C ALA A 162 3.30 -4.27 0.30
N ALA A 163 4.27 -3.48 -0.14
CA ALA A 163 5.33 -3.95 -1.04
C ALA A 163 6.14 -5.09 -0.39
N LYS A 164 6.56 -4.92 0.87
CA LYS A 164 7.27 -5.97 1.60
C LYS A 164 6.41 -7.22 1.75
N TYR A 165 5.13 -7.07 2.11
CA TYR A 165 4.19 -8.18 2.31
C TYR A 165 4.01 -9.00 1.03
N LEU A 166 3.77 -8.33 -0.11
CA LEU A 166 3.59 -8.99 -1.40
C LEU A 166 4.85 -9.74 -1.85
N CYS A 167 6.02 -9.21 -1.51
CA CYS A 167 7.33 -9.80 -1.85
C CYS A 167 7.83 -10.87 -0.86
N GLN A 168 7.06 -11.24 0.16
CA GLN A 168 7.45 -12.32 1.08
C GLN A 168 7.46 -13.68 0.39
N GLY A 169 8.22 -14.63 0.97
CA GLY A 169 8.20 -16.04 0.54
C GLY A 169 8.87 -16.32 -0.80
N GLY A 170 9.67 -15.39 -1.34
CA GLY A 170 10.41 -15.61 -2.59
C GLY A 170 9.54 -15.58 -3.84
N ARG A 171 8.36 -14.95 -3.78
CA ARG A 171 7.45 -14.79 -4.92
C ARG A 171 8.10 -13.97 -6.03
N ASP A 172 7.73 -14.29 -7.26
CA ASP A 172 8.09 -13.54 -8.47
C ASP A 172 6.80 -13.04 -9.12
N LEU A 173 6.44 -11.78 -8.86
CA LEU A 173 5.19 -11.16 -9.27
C LEU A 173 5.14 -10.81 -10.77
N ALA A 174 6.22 -11.07 -11.53
CA ALA A 174 6.15 -11.11 -12.98
C ALA A 174 5.41 -12.36 -13.49
N LYS A 175 5.29 -13.40 -12.66
CA LYS A 175 4.54 -14.62 -13.00
C LYS A 175 3.08 -14.47 -12.59
N PRO A 176 2.11 -14.70 -13.52
CA PRO A 176 0.69 -14.53 -13.24
C PRO A 176 0.18 -15.29 -12.00
N ASP A 177 0.58 -16.55 -11.84
CA ASP A 177 0.12 -17.38 -10.71
C ASP A 177 0.63 -16.85 -9.37
N ALA A 178 1.92 -16.48 -9.30
CA ALA A 178 2.52 -15.91 -8.09
C ALA A 178 1.94 -14.53 -7.76
N TRP A 179 1.60 -13.73 -8.76
CA TRP A 179 0.88 -12.47 -8.56
C TRP A 179 -0.51 -12.71 -7.96
N TRP A 180 -1.28 -13.64 -8.51
CA TRP A 180 -2.61 -14.00 -7.98
C TRP A 180 -2.53 -14.56 -6.57
N GLU A 181 -1.56 -15.41 -6.28
CA GLU A 181 -1.32 -15.93 -4.92
C GLU A 181 -0.97 -14.81 -3.93
N ALA A 182 -0.17 -13.82 -4.34
CA ALA A 182 0.17 -12.68 -3.49
C ALA A 182 -1.06 -11.81 -3.16
N ILE A 183 -1.91 -11.54 -4.15
CA ILE A 183 -3.13 -10.75 -3.92
C ILE A 183 -4.16 -11.53 -3.09
N LEU A 184 -4.29 -12.84 -3.33
CA LEU A 184 -5.17 -13.69 -2.53
C LEU A 184 -4.66 -13.89 -1.10
N SER A 185 -3.36 -13.74 -0.83
CA SER A 185 -2.88 -13.71 0.56
C SER A 185 -3.24 -12.40 1.27
N TYR A 186 -3.38 -11.29 0.53
CA TYR A 186 -3.89 -10.02 1.05
C TYR A 186 -5.38 -10.15 1.44
N ASN A 187 -6.19 -10.73 0.55
CA ASN A 187 -7.58 -11.10 0.82
C ASN A 187 -8.01 -12.29 -0.06
N ALA A 188 -8.36 -13.42 0.57
CA ALA A 188 -8.60 -14.71 -0.10
C ALA A 188 -9.90 -14.80 -0.92
N VAL A 189 -10.57 -13.67 -1.17
CA VAL A 189 -11.81 -13.61 -1.93
C VAL A 189 -11.50 -13.36 -3.42
N ARG A 190 -11.82 -14.33 -4.30
CA ARG A 190 -11.55 -14.21 -5.75
C ARG A 190 -12.09 -12.92 -6.40
N PRO A 191 -13.34 -12.47 -6.12
CA PRO A 191 -13.83 -11.19 -6.60
C PRO A 191 -12.96 -9.98 -6.21
N TYR A 192 -12.29 -10.01 -5.05
CA TYR A 192 -11.34 -8.99 -4.66
C TYR A 192 -10.11 -9.00 -5.56
N ALA A 193 -9.47 -10.16 -5.73
CA ALA A 193 -8.28 -10.30 -6.55
C ALA A 193 -8.53 -9.88 -8.01
N GLN A 194 -9.72 -10.16 -8.54
CA GLN A 194 -10.13 -9.69 -9.87
C GLN A 194 -10.19 -8.16 -9.95
N LYS A 195 -10.79 -7.49 -8.96
CA LYS A 195 -10.85 -6.01 -8.94
C LYS A 195 -9.46 -5.39 -8.90
N VAL A 196 -8.55 -5.98 -8.10
CA VAL A 196 -7.15 -5.53 -8.03
C VAL A 196 -6.47 -5.75 -9.38
N PHE A 197 -6.67 -6.89 -10.02
CA PHE A 197 -6.10 -7.17 -11.35
C PHE A 197 -6.59 -6.17 -12.40
N ASP A 198 -7.90 -5.93 -12.46
CA ASP A 198 -8.51 -5.01 -13.41
C ASP A 198 -7.99 -3.58 -13.21
N ALA A 199 -7.90 -3.13 -11.96
CA ALA A 199 -7.36 -1.81 -11.62
C ALA A 199 -5.86 -1.69 -11.93
N ALA A 200 -5.06 -2.71 -11.64
CA ALA A 200 -3.62 -2.70 -11.93
C ALA A 200 -3.36 -2.65 -13.44
N ASN A 201 -4.11 -3.43 -14.22
CA ASN A 201 -4.04 -3.39 -15.68
C ASN A 201 -4.47 -2.02 -16.22
N ASP A 202 -5.60 -1.48 -15.76
CA ASP A 202 -6.09 -0.15 -16.16
C ASP A 202 -5.06 0.96 -15.86
N TYR A 203 -4.50 1.01 -14.65
CA TYR A 203 -3.41 1.93 -14.34
C TYR A 203 -2.19 1.72 -15.23
N GLY A 204 -1.83 0.47 -15.52
CA GLY A 204 -0.75 0.10 -16.43
C GLY A 204 -1.01 0.44 -17.90
N GLN A 205 -2.26 0.64 -18.33
CA GLN A 205 -2.58 1.16 -19.67
C GLN A 205 -2.54 2.69 -19.69
N ARG A 206 -3.16 3.33 -18.70
CA ARG A 206 -3.28 4.80 -18.65
C ARG A 206 -1.95 5.51 -18.41
N SER A 207 -1.01 4.87 -17.71
CA SER A 207 0.31 5.42 -17.42
C SER A 207 1.37 5.16 -18.50
N ARG A 208 1.00 4.54 -19.64
CA ARG A 208 1.92 4.38 -20.77
C ARG A 208 2.11 5.72 -21.46
N VAL A 209 3.37 6.10 -21.61
CA VAL A 209 3.83 7.25 -22.41
C VAL A 209 4.08 6.82 -23.85
#